data_AF-A0A177C9E8-F1
#
_entry.id   AF-A0A177C9E8-F1
#
_cell.length_a   1.000
_cell.length_b   1.000
_cell.length_c   1.000
_cell.angle_alpha   90.00
_cell.angle_beta   90.00
_cell.angle_gamma   90.00
#
_symmetry.space_group_name_H-M   'P 1'
#
loop_
_entity.id
_entity.type
_entity.pdbx_description
1 polymer ?
#
loop_
_entity_poly.entity_id
_entity_poly.type
_entity_poly.pdbx_seq_one_letter_code
_entity_poly.pdbx_strand_id
1 'polypeptide(L)' 'MPRGRPRKYQSQNQATEAAQRLRQQRYQCQRHAQAPPEFIQYEPIPTNITANTTPGLSVRISNDIPIPRDSLAELEKAPD' A
#
# COMPACT_ATOMS: atom_id res chain seq x y z
N MET A 1 10.78 -22.07 39.65
CA MET A 1 11.36 -21.73 38.32
C MET A 1 10.98 -20.29 37.98
N PRO A 2 11.91 -19.44 37.53
CA PRO A 2 11.56 -18.07 37.16
C PRO A 2 10.65 -18.15 35.92
N ARG A 3 9.38 -17.80 36.11
CA ARG A 3 8.37 -17.76 35.03
C ARG A 3 8.31 -16.32 34.53
N GLY A 4 8.77 -16.09 33.30
CA GLY A 4 8.75 -14.76 32.69
C GLY A 4 9.54 -14.71 31.38
N ARG A 5 9.40 -13.58 30.66
CA ARG A 5 10.17 -13.34 29.44
C ARG A 5 11.65 -13.18 29.79
N PRO A 6 12.58 -13.87 29.11
CA PRO A 6 14.01 -13.65 29.29
C PRO A 6 14.38 -12.17 29.09
N ARG A 7 15.28 -11.66 29.94
CA ARG A 7 15.80 -10.30 29.79
C ARG A 7 16.58 -10.21 28.48
N LYS A 8 16.33 -9.14 27.71
CA LYS A 8 16.99 -8.87 26.43
C LYS A 8 18.50 -8.63 26.57
N TYR A 9 18.93 -8.08 27.71
CA TYR A 9 20.33 -7.79 28.02
C TYR A 9 20.71 -8.45 29.34
N GLN A 10 21.95 -8.95 29.42
CA GLN A 10 22.46 -9.62 30.62
C GLN A 10 22.89 -8.61 31.69
N SER A 11 23.30 -7.40 31.30
CA SER A 11 23.70 -6.34 32.21
C SER A 11 23.03 -5.00 31.88
N GLN A 12 23.00 -4.09 32.86
CA GLN A 12 22.50 -2.73 32.66
C GLN A 12 23.38 -1.95 31.66
N ASN A 13 24.70 -2.18 31.69
CA ASN A 13 25.65 -1.53 30.77
C ASN A 13 25.40 -1.93 29.30
N GLN A 14 25.06 -3.20 29.05
CA GLN A 14 24.67 -3.63 27.70
C GLN A 14 23.39 -2.93 27.22
N ALA A 15 22.44 -2.72 28.13
CA ALA A 15 21.20 -2.01 27.81
C ALA A 15 21.44 -0.54 27.48
N THR A 16 22.31 0.14 28.25
CA THR A 16 22.65 1.55 28.03
C THR A 16 23.46 1.74 26.75
N GLU A 17 24.44 0.89 26.47
CA GLU A 17 25.20 0.91 25.21
C GLU A 17 24.29 0.70 23.98
N ALA A 18 23.38 -0.28 24.04
CA ALA A 18 22.44 -0.53 22.96
C ALA A 18 21.51 0.69 22.71
N ALA A 19 21.05 1.34 23.77
CA ALA A 19 20.25 2.56 23.67
C ALA A 19 21.04 3.73 23.06
N GLN A 20 22.31 3.89 23.44
CA GLN A 20 23.19 4.91 22.85
C GLN A 20 23.43 4.67 21.36
N ARG A 21 23.73 3.42 20.95
CA ARG A 21 23.90 3.06 19.53
C ARG A 21 22.64 3.36 18.71
N LEU A 22 21.46 3.00 19.22
CA LEU A 22 20.19 3.29 18.55
C LEU A 22 19.98 4.81 18.38
N ARG A 23 20.29 5.59 19.43
CA ARG A 23 20.20 7.06 19.38
C ARG A 23 21.15 7.65 18.33
N GLN A 24 22.39 7.15 18.26
CA GLN A 24 23.37 7.58 17.26
C GLN A 24 22.89 7.25 15.84
N GLN A 25 22.39 6.05 15.60
CA GLN A 25 21.84 5.65 14.29
C GLN A 25 20.68 6.56 13.88
N ARG A 26 19.72 6.82 14.77
CA ARG A 26 18.59 7.73 14.49
C ARG A 26 19.07 9.14 14.14
N TYR A 27 20.04 9.65 14.89
CA TYR A 27 20.62 10.95 14.63
C TYR A 27 21.29 11.02 13.26
N GLN A 28 22.03 9.99 12.87
CA GLN A 28 22.62 9.89 11.53
C GLN A 28 21.53 9.85 10.45
N CYS A 29 20.53 8.98 10.57
CA CYS A 29 19.42 8.88 9.62
C CYS A 29 18.62 10.18 9.46
N GLN A 30 18.53 11.01 10.50
CA GLN A 30 17.85 12.31 10.43
C GLN A 30 18.73 13.40 9.78
N ARG A 31 20.06 13.32 9.94
CA ARG A 31 20.99 14.32 9.39
C ARG A 31 21.38 14.05 7.96
N HIS A 32 21.38 12.80 7.53
CA HIS A 32 21.35 12.50 6.11
C HIS A 32 19.99 12.96 5.60
N ALA A 33 19.97 14.00 4.76
CA ALA A 33 18.77 14.38 4.04
C ALA A 33 18.20 13.09 3.43
N GLN A 34 17.00 12.69 3.86
CA GLN A 34 16.32 11.58 3.21
C GLN A 34 16.22 11.99 1.75
N ALA A 35 16.88 11.26 0.87
CA ALA A 35 16.73 11.48 -0.56
C ALA A 35 15.23 11.53 -0.84
N PRO A 36 14.76 12.44 -1.72
CA PRO A 36 13.37 12.44 -2.14
C PRO A 36 12.99 10.99 -2.47
N PRO A 37 11.85 10.49 -1.98
CA PRO A 37 11.45 9.12 -2.25
C PRO A 37 11.57 8.88 -3.75
N GLU A 38 12.27 7.81 -4.14
CA GLU A 38 12.43 7.46 -5.54
C GLU A 38 11.03 7.32 -6.13
N PHE A 39 10.61 8.31 -6.91
CA PHE A 39 9.31 8.30 -7.54
C PHE A 39 9.35 7.22 -8.60
N ILE A 40 8.75 6.08 -8.30
CA ILE A 40 8.53 5.04 -9.30
C ILE A 40 7.46 5.60 -10.23
N GLN A 41 7.90 6.16 -11.35
CA GLN A 41 7.01 6.54 -12.43
C GLN A 41 6.44 5.25 -13.01
N TYR A 42 5.19 4.94 -12.67
CA TYR A 42 4.46 3.88 -13.31
C TYR A 42 4.26 4.29 -14.78
N GLU A 43 5.00 3.65 -15.68
CA GLU A 43 4.68 3.74 -17.09
C GLU A 43 3.30 3.10 -17.31
N PRO A 44 2.39 3.75 -18.06
CA PRO A 44 1.13 3.13 -18.40
C PRO A 44 1.39 1.84 -19.15
N ILE A 45 0.68 0.77 -18.75
CA ILE A 45 0.75 -0.54 -19.40
C ILE A 45 0.51 -0.32 -20.91
N PRO A 46 1.45 -0.70 -21.80
CA PRO A 46 1.27 -0.49 -23.22
C PRO A 46 0.01 -1.24 -23.69
N THR A 47 -0.81 -0.55 -24.47
CA THR A 47 -2.10 -1.02 -25.01
C THR A 47 -1.98 -2.29 -25.86
N ASN A 48 -0.76 -2.71 -26.19
CA ASN A 48 -0.45 -3.89 -26.99
C ASN A 48 -0.11 -5.13 -26.14
N ILE A 49 -0.15 -5.05 -24.81
CA ILE A 49 -0.06 -6.25 -23.96
C ILE A 49 -1.45 -6.88 -23.95
N THR A 50 -1.68 -7.79 -24.89
CA THR A 50 -2.74 -8.78 -24.74
C THR A 50 -2.42 -9.61 -23.52
N ALA A 51 -3.02 -9.29 -22.37
CA ALA A 51 -3.04 -10.20 -21.25
C ALA A 51 -3.57 -11.53 -21.77
N ASN A 52 -2.77 -12.59 -21.70
CA ASN A 52 -3.16 -13.97 -22.01
C ASN A 52 -4.21 -14.43 -20.97
N THR A 53 -5.34 -13.75 -20.94
CA THR A 53 -6.49 -14.08 -20.12
C THR A 53 -7.12 -15.25 -20.82
N THR A 54 -7.04 -16.42 -20.17
CA THR A 54 -7.59 -17.67 -20.69
C THR A 54 -9.04 -17.41 -21.14
N PRO A 55 -9.40 -17.72 -22.39
CA PRO A 55 -10.73 -17.44 -22.91
C PRO A 55 -11.74 -18.31 -22.15
N GLY A 56 -12.33 -17.75 -21.11
CA GLY A 56 -13.23 -18.45 -20.19
C GLY A 56 -13.49 -17.71 -18.88
N LEU A 57 -12.64 -16.72 -18.52
CA LEU A 57 -12.79 -15.93 -17.28
C LEU A 57 -12.99 -14.43 -17.50
N SER A 58 -13.04 -13.95 -18.75
CA SER A 58 -13.24 -12.52 -19.05
C SER A 58 -14.71 -12.21 -19.37
N VAL A 59 -15.27 -11.24 -18.65
CA VAL A 59 -16.50 -10.55 -19.06
C VAL A 59 -16.22 -9.88 -20.40
N ARG A 60 -16.85 -10.38 -21.46
CA ARG A 60 -16.76 -9.78 -22.79
C ARG A 60 -17.63 -8.54 -22.81
N ILE A 61 -17.01 -7.37 -22.62
CA ILE A 61 -17.67 -6.09 -22.89
C ILE A 61 -17.71 -5.93 -24.41
N SER A 62 -18.77 -6.44 -25.04
CA SER A 62 -19.04 -6.21 -26.45
C SER A 62 -19.52 -4.78 -26.64
N ASN A 63 -18.76 -4.00 -27.41
CA ASN A 63 -19.04 -2.59 -27.70
C ASN A 63 -20.41 -2.36 -28.38
N ASP A 64 -20.98 -3.40 -29.00
CA ASP A 64 -22.25 -3.31 -29.74
C ASP A 64 -23.49 -3.53 -28.87
N ILE A 65 -23.33 -3.84 -27.57
CA ILE A 65 -24.48 -3.98 -26.66
C ILE A 65 -24.72 -2.62 -25.98
N PRO A 66 -25.80 -1.90 -26.32
CA PRO A 66 -26.11 -0.64 -25.66
C PRO A 66 -26.43 -0.90 -24.19
N ILE A 67 -25.75 -0.18 -23.29
CA ILE A 67 -26.04 -0.21 -21.86
C ILE A 67 -27.38 0.52 -21.66
N PRO A 68 -28.41 -0.14 -21.11
CA PRO A 68 -29.66 0.53 -20.77
C PRO A 68 -29.35 1.62 -19.74
N ARG A 69 -29.71 2.87 -20.05
CA ARG A 69 -29.67 3.94 -19.05
C ARG A 69 -30.90 3.80 -18.19
N ASP A 70 -30.72 3.37 -16.94
CA ASP A 70 -31.76 3.47 -15.93
C ASP A 70 -32.20 4.93 -15.87
N SER A 71 -33.49 5.15 -16.11
CA SER A 71 -34.07 6.49 -16.15
C SER A 71 -34.09 7.03 -14.72
N LEU A 72 -33.08 7.83 -14.37
CA LEU A 72 -33.08 8.68 -13.16
C LEU A 72 -34.25 9.68 -13.11
N ALA A 73 -35.16 9.66 -14.08
CA ALA A 73 -36.30 10.55 -14.22
C ALA A 73 -37.48 10.21 -13.27
N GLU A 74 -37.45 9.11 -12.52
CA GLU A 74 -38.55 8.78 -11.59
C GLU A 74 -38.34 9.26 -10.15
N LEU A 75 -37.17 9.83 -9.82
CA LEU A 75 -36.88 10.31 -8.45
C LEU A 75 -37.22 11.79 -8.20
N GLU A 76 -37.92 12.45 -9.12
CA GLU A 76 -38.32 13.87 -8.97
C GLU A 76 -39.84 14.07 -8.87
N LYS A 77 -40.57 13.04 -8.42
CA LYS A 77 -41.99 13.18 -8.13
C LYS A 77 -42.40 12.47 -6.84
N ALA A 78 -42.28 13.18 -5.73
CA ALA A 78 -43.10 12.97 -4.54
C ALA A 78 -43.33 14.32 -3.83
N PRO A 79 -44.47 14.49 -3.14
CA PRO A 79 -45.26 15.72 -3.13
C PRO A 79 -45.16 16.51 -1.82
N ASP A 80 -45.53 17.79 -1.86
CA ASP A 80 -46.27 18.53 -0.82
C ASP A 80 -47.02 19.71 -1.45
#